data_AF-A0A3D2JYW4-F1
#
_entry.id   AF-A0A3D2JYW4-F1
#
_cell.length_a   1.000
_cell.length_b   1.000
_cell.length_c   1.000
_cell.angle_alpha   90.00
_cell.angle_beta   90.00
_cell.angle_gamma   90.00
#
_symmetry.space_group_name_H-M   'P 1'
#
loop_
_entity.id
_entity.type
_entity.pdbx_description
1 polymer ?
#
loop_
_entity_poly.entity_id
_entity_poly.type
_entity_poly.pdbx_seq_one_letter_code
_entity_poly.pdbx_strand_id
1 'polypeptide(L)'
;MSNNTKKISFVGVGRMGANMARRLNDCGHNITAVYDVYAKAAESLAQELGCSAATTLAETAQDADIIITVVTDDDSMREIFLNEKDNLLVNAS
;
A
#
# COMPACT_ATOMS: atom_id res chain seq x y z
N MET A 1 13.28 -14.01 -20.94
CA MET A 1 13.56 -13.64 -19.54
C MET A 1 12.25 -13.22 -18.92
N SER A 2 11.71 -13.95 -17.94
CA SER A 2 10.58 -13.43 -17.18
C SER A 2 11.10 -12.27 -16.34
N ASN A 3 10.80 -11.03 -16.71
CA ASN A 3 11.00 -9.89 -15.81
C ASN A 3 10.04 -10.10 -14.65
N ASN A 4 10.54 -10.63 -13.54
CA ASN A 4 9.77 -10.79 -12.32
C ASN A 4 9.69 -9.43 -11.63
N THR A 5 8.93 -8.50 -12.22
CA THR A 5 8.72 -7.17 -11.64
C THR A 5 7.98 -7.36 -10.33
N LYS A 6 8.68 -7.10 -9.23
CA LYS A 6 8.13 -7.19 -7.88
C LYS A 6 6.90 -6.28 -7.76
N LYS A 7 5.80 -6.84 -7.25
CA LYS A 7 4.56 -6.13 -6.97
C LYS A 7 4.70 -5.37 -5.65
N ILE A 8 4.36 -4.09 -5.65
CA ILE A 8 4.53 -3.21 -4.50
C ILE A 8 3.17 -2.68 -4.08
N SER A 9 2.86 -2.71 -2.78
CA SER A 9 1.73 -1.99 -2.20
C SER A 9 2.18 -0.94 -1.20
N PHE A 10 1.33 0.07 -0.99
CA PHE A 10 1.56 1.13 -0.01
C PHE A 10 0.46 1.16 1.05
N VAL A 11 0.87 1.34 2.30
CA VAL A 11 0.00 1.57 3.45
C VAL A 11 0.36 2.94 4.02
N GLY A 12 -0.58 3.88 3.94
CA GLY A 12 -0.34 5.29 4.21
C GLY A 12 0.10 6.02 2.94
N VAL A 13 -0.80 6.81 2.38
CA VAL A 13 -0.59 7.61 1.16
C VAL A 13 -0.88 9.08 1.40
N GLY A 14 -0.46 9.57 2.57
CA GLY A 14 -0.27 10.99 2.83
C GLY A 14 0.82 11.60 1.93
N ARG A 15 1.26 12.83 2.25
CA ARG A 15 2.18 13.60 1.40
C ARG A 15 3.45 12.85 0.99
N MET A 16 4.06 12.09 1.89
CA MET A 16 5.27 11.32 1.59
C MET A 16 4.96 10.03 0.84
N GLY A 17 4.05 9.20 1.36
CA GLY A 17 3.70 7.91 0.77
C GLY A 17 3.21 8.04 -0.68
N ALA A 18 2.35 9.01 -0.98
CA ALA A 18 1.88 9.25 -2.33
C ALA A 18 3.00 9.64 -3.31
N ASN A 19 3.94 10.49 -2.88
CA ASN A 19 5.08 10.88 -3.73
C ASN A 19 6.06 9.73 -3.96
N MET A 20 6.25 8.86 -2.96
CA MET A 20 7.04 7.64 -3.13
C MET A 20 6.39 6.67 -4.12
N ALA A 21 5.08 6.44 -4.00
CA ALA A 21 4.32 5.58 -4.91
C ALA A 21 4.39 6.09 -6.37
N ARG A 22 4.15 7.40 -6.59
CA ARG A 22 4.34 8.04 -7.90
C ARG A 22 5.74 7.83 -8.44
N ARG A 23 6.77 8.09 -7.63
CA ARG A 23 8.15 7.98 -8.08
C ARG A 23 8.52 6.55 -8.49
N LEU A 24 8.07 5.55 -7.72
CA LEU A 24 8.31 4.15 -8.07
C LEU A 24 7.55 3.75 -9.34
N ASN A 25 6.31 4.22 -9.52
CA ASN A 25 5.54 4.03 -10.74
C ASN A 25 6.24 4.66 -11.96
N ASP A 26 6.73 5.90 -11.85
CA ASP A 26 7.50 6.60 -12.90
C ASP A 26 8.79 5.85 -13.26
N CYS A 27 9.38 5.15 -12.30
CA CYS A 27 10.55 4.29 -12.51
C CYS A 27 10.19 2.90 -13.10
N GLY A 28 8.92 2.63 -13.39
CA GLY A 28 8.44 1.39 -14.00
C GLY A 28 8.22 0.24 -13.02
N HIS A 29 8.17 0.51 -11.71
CA HIS A 29 7.77 -0.50 -10.73
C HIS A 29 6.26 -0.70 -10.73
N ASN A 30 5.81 -1.92 -10.46
CA ASN A 30 4.40 -2.26 -10.46
C ASN A 30 3.76 -1.97 -9.09
N ILE A 31 3.03 -0.87 -8.99
CA ILE A 31 2.22 -0.56 -7.80
C ILE A 31 0.88 -1.26 -7.95
N THR A 32 0.59 -2.24 -7.09
CA THR A 32 -0.62 -3.07 -7.23
C THR A 32 -1.77 -2.58 -6.37
N ALA A 33 -1.49 -2.05 -5.18
CA ALA A 33 -2.50 -1.52 -4.29
C ALA A 33 -1.99 -0.37 -3.43
N VAL A 34 -2.89 0.53 -3.04
CA VAL A 34 -2.64 1.57 -2.04
C VAL A 34 -3.76 1.58 -1.01
N TYR A 35 -3.41 1.81 0.25
CA TYR A 35 -4.34 1.92 1.38
C TYR A 35 -4.04 3.19 2.18
N ASP A 36 -5.10 3.83 2.70
CA ASP A 36 -5.00 4.88 3.71
C ASP A 36 -6.29 4.88 4.55
N VAL A 37 -6.17 5.22 5.83
CA VAL A 37 -7.33 5.41 6.72
C VAL A 37 -8.28 6.48 6.19
N TYR A 38 -7.76 7.44 5.41
CA TYR A 38 -8.56 8.37 4.63
C TYR A 38 -8.76 7.84 3.21
N ALA A 39 -9.81 7.02 3.03
CA ALA A 39 -10.12 6.31 1.78
C ALA A 39 -10.03 7.17 0.51
N LYS A 40 -10.48 8.44 0.55
CA LYS A 40 -10.43 9.34 -0.61
C LYS A 40 -9.01 9.61 -1.11
N ALA A 41 -8.00 9.61 -0.25
CA ALA A 41 -6.60 9.75 -0.66
C ALA A 41 -6.12 8.50 -1.39
N ALA A 42 -6.45 7.31 -0.88
CA ALA A 42 -6.14 6.04 -1.52
C ALA A 42 -6.83 5.92 -2.88
N GLU A 43 -8.14 6.22 -2.96
CA GLU A 43 -8.91 6.22 -4.21
C GLU A 43 -8.32 7.16 -5.26
N SER A 44 -8.03 8.41 -4.88
CA SER A 44 -7.46 9.40 -5.79
C SER A 44 -6.10 8.97 -6.34
N LEU A 45 -5.24 8.41 -5.49
CA LEU A 45 -3.92 7.96 -5.92
C LEU A 45 -4.01 6.67 -6.74
N ALA A 46 -4.89 5.74 -6.36
CA ALA A 46 -5.12 4.51 -7.11
C ALA A 46 -5.56 4.80 -8.55
N GLN A 47 -6.50 5.76 -8.70
CA GLN A 47 -6.92 6.23 -10.02
C GLN A 47 -5.78 6.86 -10.81
N GLU A 48 -4.91 7.65 -10.15
CA GLU A 48 -3.75 8.28 -10.78
C GLU A 48 -2.73 7.24 -11.28
N LEU A 49 -2.45 6.21 -10.47
CA LEU A 49 -1.43 5.19 -10.76
C LEU A 49 -1.95 4.01 -11.57
N GLY A 50 -3.27 3.88 -11.73
CA GLY A 50 -3.89 2.72 -12.38
C GLY A 50 -3.79 1.43 -11.55
N CYS A 51 -3.79 1.56 -10.22
CA CYS A 51 -3.73 0.43 -9.29
C CYS A 51 -5.03 0.31 -8.47
N SER A 52 -5.09 -0.66 -7.56
CA SER A 52 -6.25 -0.83 -6.67
C SER A 52 -6.19 0.11 -5.46
N ALA A 53 -7.34 0.64 -5.05
CA ALA A 53 -7.51 1.24 -3.72
C ALA A 53 -7.99 0.14 -2.77
N ALA A 54 -7.10 -0.35 -1.91
CA ALA A 54 -7.43 -1.37 -0.93
C ALA A 54 -8.33 -0.77 0.17
N THR A 55 -9.35 -1.54 0.57
CA THR A 55 -10.31 -1.16 1.61
C THR A 55 -9.94 -1.74 2.98
N THR A 56 -9.02 -2.72 2.99
CA THR A 56 -8.45 -3.36 4.18
C THR A 56 -6.93 -3.46 4.08
N LEU A 57 -6.24 -3.57 5.20
CA LEU A 57 -4.81 -3.86 5.24
C LEU A 57 -4.52 -5.23 4.64
N ALA A 58 -5.35 -6.24 4.94
CA ALA A 58 -5.20 -7.58 4.38
C ALA A 58 -5.18 -7.62 2.83
N GLU A 59 -6.00 -6.78 2.18
CA GLU A 59 -6.00 -6.65 0.70
C GLU A 59 -4.67 -6.15 0.15
N THR A 60 -3.94 -5.30 0.89
CA THR A 60 -2.62 -4.82 0.44
C THR A 60 -1.56 -5.92 0.44
N ALA A 61 -1.75 -6.99 1.22
CA ALA A 61 -0.84 -8.13 1.29
C ALA A 61 -1.14 -9.21 0.24
N GLN A 62 -2.38 -9.29 -0.25
CA GLN A 62 -2.84 -10.38 -1.13
C GLN A 62 -2.07 -10.45 -2.47
N ASP A 63 -1.70 -9.30 -3.03
CA ASP A 63 -1.06 -9.19 -4.35
C ASP A 63 0.22 -8.36 -4.33
N ALA A 64 0.95 -8.36 -3.21
CA ALA A 64 2.21 -7.63 -3.06
C ALA A 64 3.36 -8.56 -2.67
N ASP A 65 4.51 -8.39 -3.32
CA ASP A 65 5.78 -8.96 -2.84
C ASP A 65 6.42 -8.07 -1.77
N ILE A 66 6.11 -6.77 -1.80
CA ILE A 66 6.68 -5.72 -0.96
C ILE A 66 5.56 -4.80 -0.52
N ILE A 67 5.45 -4.56 0.79
CA ILE A 67 4.53 -3.60 1.37
C ILE A 67 5.35 -2.47 1.99
N ILE A 68 5.08 -1.23 1.58
CA ILE A 68 5.74 -0.03 2.12
C ILE A 68 4.75 0.70 3.03
N THR A 69 5.06 0.79 4.32
CA THR A 69 4.26 1.52 5.31
C THR A 69 4.83 2.92 5.54
N VAL A 70 4.01 3.96 5.36
CA VAL A 70 4.39 5.37 5.57
C VAL A 70 3.32 6.07 6.41
N VAL A 71 3.51 6.05 7.73
CA VAL A 71 2.58 6.62 8.71
C VAL A 71 3.25 7.64 9.63
N THR A 72 2.46 8.37 10.42
CA THR A 72 2.90 9.54 11.18
C THR A 72 3.58 9.22 12.50
N ASP A 73 3.20 8.13 13.15
CA ASP A 73 3.58 7.82 14.53
C ASP A 73 3.54 6.32 14.82
N ASP A 74 4.03 5.98 16.01
CA ASP A 74 4.13 4.60 16.50
C ASP A 74 2.75 3.95 16.73
N ASP A 75 1.72 4.73 17.07
CA ASP A 75 0.39 4.19 17.33
C ASP A 75 -0.27 3.73 16.02
N SER A 76 -0.11 4.51 14.97
CA SER A 76 -0.50 4.13 13.61
C SER A 76 0.23 2.86 13.16
N MET A 77 1.53 2.74 13.44
CA MET A 77 2.27 1.50 13.16
C MET A 77 1.73 0.31 13.96
N ARG A 78 1.41 0.49 15.24
CA ARG A 78 0.82 -0.60 16.05
C ARG A 78 -0.52 -1.05 15.53
N GLU A 79 -1.41 -0.12 15.16
CA GLU A 79 -2.72 -0.47 14.60
C GLU A 79 -2.59 -1.33 13.34
N ILE A 80 -1.63 -1.02 12.47
CA ILE A 80 -1.39 -1.76 11.23
C ILE A 80 -1.08 -3.25 11.46
N PHE A 81 -0.40 -3.60 12.55
CA PHE A 81 0.06 -4.97 12.81
C PHE A 81 -0.70 -5.70 13.93
N LEU A 82 -1.31 -4.97 14.87
CA LEU A 82 -1.86 -5.53 16.10
C LEU A 82 -3.39 -5.46 16.18
N ASN A 83 -4.05 -4.81 15.22
CA ASN A 83 -5.51 -4.76 15.22
C ASN A 83 -6.11 -6.14 14.90
N GLU A 84 -6.99 -6.62 15.79
CA GLU A 84 -7.58 -7.96 15.71
C GLU A 84 -8.54 -8.15 14.52
N LYS A 85 -9.12 -7.07 14.01
CA LYS A 85 -10.11 -7.11 12.91
C LYS A 85 -9.48 -7.02 11.54
N ASP A 86 -8.46 -6.18 11.40
CA ASP A 86 -7.76 -5.95 10.13
C ASP A 86 -6.31 -5.56 10.42
N ASN A 87 -5.36 -6.33 9.90
CA ASN A 87 -3.93 -6.07 10.02
C ASN A 87 -3.18 -6.67 8.83
N LEU A 88 -1.94 -6.20 8.60
CA LEU A 88 -1.12 -6.64 7.46
C LEU A 88 -0.68 -8.11 7.49
N LEU A 89 -0.79 -8.79 8.64
CA LEU A 89 -0.40 -10.18 8.76
C LEU A 89 -1.55 -11.13 8.38
N VAL A 90 -2.77 -10.61 8.23
CA VAL A 90 -3.89 -11.38 7.68
C VAL A 90 -3.61 -11.66 6.21
N ASN A 91 -3.51 -12.95 5.86
CA ASN A 91 -3.17 -13.46 4.52
C ASN A 91 -1.72 -13.23 4.05
N ALA A 92 -0.81 -12.83 4.93
CA ALA A 92 0.62 -12.82 4.60
C ALA A 92 1.12 -14.28 4.48
N SER A 93 1.64 -14.65 3.30
CA SER A 93 2.12 -16.01 2.97
C SER A 93 3.54 -16.02 2.44
#